data_AF-A0A0F9RY39-F1
#
_entry.id   AF-A0A0F9RY39-F1
#
_cell.length_a   1.000
_cell.length_b   1.000
_cell.length_c   1.000
_cell.angle_alpha   90.00
_cell.angle_beta   90.00
_cell.angle_gamma   90.00
#
_symmetry.space_group_name_H-M   'P 1'
#
loop_
_entity.id
_entity.type
_entity.pdbx_description
1 polymer ?
#
loop_
_entity_poly.entity_id
_entity_poly.type
_entity_poly.pdbx_seq_one_letter_code
_entity_poly.pdbx_strand_id
1 'polypeptide(L)'
;MGIFPTSFADQSIKYRIPYSMPGELIVDTGLTNVEFPAAAFLQNTELPFEIHAVKLVAAQDLNAAGQPFVPIADPAPSIDQFWRVRIRDTSKINAVITKNAQLVASLKSDLSGYWEWDYPYTIVNSEGFTISVDNLLTAPARLRAAITFIGYSLVIRPPSQTRG
;
A
#
# COMPACT_ATOMS: atom_id res chain seq x y z
N MET A 1 6.91 7.86 17.10
CA MET A 1 6.38 8.93 16.24
C MET A 1 7.44 9.25 15.21
N GLY A 2 7.14 9.04 13.93
CA GLY A 2 8.09 9.30 12.82
C GLY A 2 8.45 10.79 12.70
N ILE A 3 9.54 11.06 11.99
CA ILE A 3 10.02 12.43 11.75
C ILE A 3 9.19 13.02 10.61
N PHE A 4 8.52 14.15 10.86
CA PHE A 4 7.79 14.88 9.82
C PHE A 4 8.73 15.84 9.08
N PRO A 5 8.92 15.69 7.76
CA PRO A 5 9.68 16.66 6.96
C PRO A 5 9.06 18.05 7.07
N THR A 6 9.88 19.10 7.09
CA THR A 6 9.36 20.49 7.06
C THR A 6 9.31 21.07 5.64
N SER A 7 9.95 20.40 4.69
CA SER A 7 10.05 20.80 3.29
C SER A 7 9.95 19.61 2.35
N PHE A 8 9.59 19.89 1.10
CA PHE A 8 9.64 18.97 -0.03
C PHE A 8 10.22 19.73 -1.23
N ALA A 9 11.21 19.14 -1.91
CA ALA A 9 11.90 19.77 -3.04
C ALA A 9 12.34 21.22 -2.76
N ASP A 10 13.04 21.44 -1.64
CA ASP A 10 13.53 22.73 -1.14
C ASP A 10 12.46 23.80 -0.85
N GLN A 11 11.18 23.44 -0.91
CA GLN A 11 10.07 24.34 -0.60
C GLN A 11 9.40 23.93 0.71
N SER A 12 9.03 24.91 1.52
CA SER A 12 8.36 24.66 2.80
C SER A 12 6.96 24.07 2.59
N ILE A 13 6.61 23.06 3.38
CA ILE A 13 5.25 22.51 3.40
C ILE A 13 4.34 23.49 4.14
N LYS A 14 3.26 23.95 3.48
CA LYS A 14 2.27 24.87 4.04
C LYS A 14 1.25 24.12 4.88
N TYR A 15 0.64 23.08 4.32
CA TYR A 15 -0.37 22.25 4.97
C TYR A 15 -0.25 20.79 4.52
N ARG A 16 -0.77 19.91 5.35
CA ARG A 16 -0.95 18.48 5.08
C ARG A 16 -2.44 18.17 5.09
N ILE A 17 -2.94 17.58 4.00
CA ILE A 17 -4.35 17.19 3.89
C ILE A 17 -4.40 15.66 3.95
N PRO A 18 -5.15 15.04 4.89
CA PRO A 18 -5.27 13.60 4.96
C PRO A 18 -5.64 13.00 3.60
N TYR A 19 -4.88 12.01 3.16
CA TYR A 19 -5.08 11.36 1.88
C TYR A 19 -4.79 9.86 1.98
N SER A 20 -5.55 9.09 1.22
CA SER A 20 -5.39 7.64 1.14
C SER A 20 -5.54 7.15 -0.29
N MET A 21 -4.73 6.17 -0.67
CA MET A 21 -4.76 5.56 -1.99
C MET A 21 -5.09 4.06 -1.84
N PRO A 22 -6.37 3.69 -1.95
CA PRO A 22 -6.81 2.30 -1.83
C PRO A 22 -6.76 1.57 -3.18
N GLY A 23 -6.48 0.27 -3.13
CA GLY A 23 -6.64 -0.65 -4.25
C GLY A 23 -7.10 -2.01 -3.77
N GLU A 24 -7.89 -2.70 -4.60
CA GLU A 24 -8.37 -4.06 -4.35
C GLU A 24 -8.08 -4.98 -5.54
N LEU A 25 -7.72 -6.22 -5.25
CA LEU A 25 -7.47 -7.26 -6.23
C LEU A 25 -8.05 -8.59 -5.72
N ILE A 26 -8.75 -9.32 -6.60
CA ILE A 26 -9.15 -10.70 -6.34
C ILE A 26 -8.15 -11.61 -7.04
N VAL A 27 -7.61 -12.56 -6.28
CA VAL A 27 -6.58 -13.50 -6.73
C VAL A 27 -7.11 -14.92 -6.56
N ASP A 28 -7.17 -15.67 -7.66
CA ASP A 28 -7.58 -17.07 -7.61
C ASP A 28 -6.58 -17.93 -6.84
N THR A 29 -7.03 -19.11 -6.38
CA THR A 29 -6.26 -20.02 -5.54
C THR A 29 -4.94 -20.43 -6.20
N GLY A 30 -3.83 -20.33 -5.46
CA GLY A 30 -2.52 -20.81 -5.90
C GLY A 30 -1.82 -19.93 -6.93
N LEU A 31 -2.42 -18.80 -7.33
CA LEU A 31 -1.76 -17.87 -8.24
C LEU A 31 -0.72 -17.02 -7.51
N THR A 32 0.43 -16.80 -8.17
CA THR A 32 1.55 -16.01 -7.65
C THR A 32 1.90 -14.86 -8.59
N ASN A 33 2.45 -13.78 -8.05
CA ASN A 33 2.83 -12.56 -8.77
C ASN A 33 1.67 -11.95 -9.57
N VAL A 34 0.43 -12.05 -9.06
CA VAL A 34 -0.71 -11.40 -9.70
C VAL A 34 -0.62 -9.91 -9.40
N GLU A 35 -0.47 -9.11 -10.44
CA GLU A 35 -0.30 -7.66 -10.31
C GLU A 35 -1.64 -6.94 -10.18
N PHE A 36 -1.67 -5.92 -9.35
CA PHE A 36 -2.73 -4.92 -9.40
C PHE A 36 -2.71 -4.21 -10.75
N PRO A 37 -3.86 -3.73 -11.27
CA PRO A 37 -3.88 -2.89 -12.45
C PRO A 37 -2.94 -1.68 -12.28
N ALA A 38 -2.17 -1.34 -13.31
CA ALA A 38 -1.16 -0.29 -13.22
C ALA A 38 -1.70 1.08 -12.75
N ALA A 39 -2.97 1.37 -13.03
CA ALA A 39 -3.63 2.61 -12.60
C ALA A 39 -4.10 2.60 -11.14
N ALA A 40 -4.10 1.45 -10.46
CA ALA A 40 -4.64 1.31 -9.10
C ALA A 40 -3.84 2.12 -8.06
N PHE A 41 -2.53 2.27 -8.28
CA PHE A 41 -1.64 2.99 -7.37
C PHE A 41 -0.83 4.06 -8.10
N LEU A 42 -1.48 4.79 -9.01
CA LEU A 42 -0.92 5.94 -9.69
C LEU A 42 -1.35 7.22 -8.97
N GLN A 43 -0.39 8.08 -8.59
CA GLN A 43 -0.70 9.39 -8.06
C GLN A 43 -1.23 10.28 -9.19
N ASN A 44 -2.55 10.49 -9.20
CA ASN A 44 -3.26 11.24 -10.24
C ASN A 44 -3.61 12.67 -9.83
N THR A 45 -3.24 13.10 -8.62
CA THR A 45 -3.41 14.49 -8.18
C THR A 45 -2.14 15.29 -8.43
N GLU A 46 -2.26 16.61 -8.55
CA GLU A 46 -1.10 17.50 -8.73
C GLU A 46 -0.26 17.65 -7.46
N LEU A 47 -0.85 17.37 -6.29
CA LEU A 47 -0.17 17.50 -5.01
C LEU A 47 0.70 16.25 -4.73
N PRO A 48 1.94 16.43 -4.25
CA PRO A 48 2.74 15.30 -3.78
C PRO A 48 2.04 14.56 -2.65
N PHE A 49 2.16 13.24 -2.63
CA PHE A 49 1.60 12.39 -1.59
C PHE A 49 2.72 11.89 -0.67
N GLU A 50 2.72 12.39 0.57
CA GLU A 50 3.58 11.95 1.67
C GLU A 50 2.92 10.78 2.39
N ILE A 51 3.42 9.58 2.16
CA ILE A 51 2.89 8.32 2.67
C ILE A 51 3.62 7.95 3.96
N HIS A 52 2.85 7.63 4.99
CA HIS A 52 3.36 7.26 6.32
C HIS A 52 3.21 5.78 6.62
N ALA A 53 2.19 5.15 6.03
CA ALA A 53 1.89 3.76 6.31
C ALA A 53 1.16 3.07 5.17
N VAL A 54 1.19 1.74 5.21
CA VAL A 54 0.42 0.86 4.34
C VAL A 54 -0.47 -0.02 5.20
N LYS A 55 -1.77 0.03 4.94
CA LYS A 55 -2.74 -0.92 5.50
C LYS A 55 -2.97 -2.06 4.52
N LEU A 56 -2.93 -3.28 5.02
CA LEU A 56 -3.17 -4.51 4.26
C LEU A 56 -4.37 -5.23 4.87
N VAL A 57 -5.35 -5.64 4.07
CA VAL A 57 -6.53 -6.40 4.52
C VAL A 57 -6.76 -7.58 3.58
N ALA A 58 -6.97 -8.76 4.15
CA ALA A 58 -7.24 -9.98 3.40
C ALA A 58 -8.62 -10.56 3.77
N ALA A 59 -9.32 -11.09 2.77
CA ALA A 59 -10.55 -11.86 2.93
C ALA A 59 -10.59 -13.02 1.93
N GLN A 60 -11.38 -14.06 2.19
CA GLN A 60 -11.47 -15.23 1.30
C GLN A 60 -12.90 -15.54 0.85
N ASP A 61 -13.04 -16.07 -0.35
CA ASP A 61 -14.25 -16.75 -0.83
C ASP A 61 -13.98 -18.26 -0.82
N LEU A 62 -14.51 -18.97 0.18
CA LEU A 62 -14.19 -20.37 0.51
C LEU A 62 -14.48 -21.39 -0.61
N ASN A 63 -15.37 -21.06 -1.55
CA ASN A 63 -15.85 -22.00 -2.56
C ASN A 63 -15.54 -21.57 -4.00
N ALA A 64 -14.83 -20.45 -4.19
CA ALA A 64 -14.58 -19.82 -5.49
C ALA A 64 -15.85 -19.63 -6.35
N ALA A 65 -17.04 -19.62 -5.71
CA ALA A 65 -18.33 -19.70 -6.38
C ALA A 65 -19.06 -18.35 -6.41
N GLY A 66 -18.35 -17.24 -6.19
CA GLY A 66 -18.97 -15.91 -6.14
C GLY A 66 -19.71 -15.64 -4.83
N GLN A 67 -19.40 -16.40 -3.76
CA GLN A 67 -19.95 -16.13 -2.44
C GLN A 67 -19.35 -14.83 -1.85
N PRO A 68 -20.00 -14.21 -0.87
CA PRO A 68 -19.44 -13.05 -0.18
C PRO A 68 -18.06 -13.38 0.40
N PHE A 69 -17.10 -12.48 0.20
CA PHE A 69 -15.78 -12.59 0.83
C PHE A 69 -15.94 -12.49 2.35
N VAL A 70 -15.52 -13.54 3.04
CA VAL A 70 -15.52 -13.61 4.49
C VAL A 70 -14.13 -13.31 5.04
N PRO A 71 -14.05 -12.77 6.26
CA PRO A 71 -12.81 -12.75 7.04
C PRO A 71 -12.15 -14.14 7.04
N ILE A 72 -10.83 -14.24 6.86
CA ILE A 72 -10.11 -15.54 6.96
C ILE A 72 -10.11 -15.95 8.44
N ALA A 73 -10.98 -16.88 8.84
CA ALA A 73 -11.20 -17.20 10.25
C ALA A 73 -10.05 -18.03 10.86
N ASP A 74 -9.81 -17.85 12.16
CA ASP A 74 -8.82 -18.63 12.89
C ASP A 74 -9.21 -20.10 13.14
N PRO A 75 -8.26 -21.05 13.12
CA PRO A 75 -6.82 -20.86 12.93
C PRO A 75 -6.48 -20.68 11.44
N ALA A 76 -6.19 -19.44 11.05
CA ALA A 76 -5.62 -19.14 9.77
C ALA A 76 -4.11 -19.38 9.90
N PRO A 77 -3.42 -19.83 8.84
CA PRO A 77 -1.99 -19.58 8.74
C PRO A 77 -1.77 -18.10 9.07
N SER A 78 -0.71 -17.73 9.79
CA SER A 78 -0.42 -16.31 10.00
C SER A 78 -0.34 -15.64 8.63
N ILE A 79 -0.68 -14.35 8.57
CA ILE A 79 -0.94 -13.70 7.29
C ILE A 79 0.25 -13.80 6.32
N ASP A 80 1.48 -13.99 6.79
CA ASP A 80 2.72 -14.26 6.02
C ASP A 80 2.75 -15.63 5.33
N GLN A 81 1.93 -16.55 5.81
CA GLN A 81 1.88 -17.94 5.36
C GLN A 81 0.89 -18.12 4.20
N PHE A 82 -0.18 -17.31 4.10
CA PHE A 82 -1.21 -17.48 3.07
C PHE A 82 -1.22 -16.41 1.98
N TRP A 83 -0.59 -15.25 2.16
CA TRP A 83 -0.41 -14.29 1.07
C TRP A 83 0.97 -13.63 1.13
N ARG A 84 1.43 -13.09 0.00
CA ARG A 84 2.66 -12.29 -0.05
C ARG A 84 2.41 -11.06 -0.87
N VAL A 85 2.84 -9.90 -0.38
CA VAL A 85 2.70 -8.63 -1.09
C VAL A 85 4.08 -8.10 -1.44
N ARG A 86 4.29 -7.74 -2.70
CA ARG A 86 5.52 -7.08 -3.19
C ARG A 86 5.16 -5.71 -3.72
N ILE A 87 5.82 -4.67 -3.22
CA ILE A 87 5.61 -3.28 -3.61
C ILE A 87 6.91 -2.77 -4.26
N ARG A 88 6.80 -2.26 -5.48
CA ARG A 88 7.90 -1.66 -6.24
C ARG A 88 7.51 -0.25 -6.67
N ASP A 89 8.44 0.68 -6.53
CA ASP A 89 8.29 2.03 -7.08
C ASP A 89 8.51 2.04 -8.60
N THR A 90 7.69 2.80 -9.33
CA THR A 90 7.75 2.88 -10.80
C THR A 90 8.72 3.94 -11.35
N SER A 91 9.12 4.95 -10.57
CA SER A 91 9.90 6.11 -11.02
C SER A 91 11.32 6.16 -10.44
N LYS A 92 11.52 5.74 -9.20
CA LYS A 92 12.81 5.81 -8.49
C LYS A 92 13.55 4.49 -8.63
N ILE A 93 14.27 4.33 -9.74
CA ILE A 93 15.18 3.20 -10.08
C ILE A 93 14.71 1.88 -9.46
N ASN A 94 13.52 1.39 -9.86
CA ASN A 94 12.97 0.08 -9.46
C ASN A 94 13.24 -0.29 -7.99
N ALA A 95 13.16 0.69 -7.09
CA ALA A 95 13.51 0.47 -5.70
C ALA A 95 12.49 -0.50 -5.13
N VAL A 96 12.97 -1.69 -4.78
CA VAL A 96 12.16 -2.67 -4.09
C VAL A 96 11.98 -2.13 -2.67
N ILE A 97 10.81 -1.55 -2.42
CA ILE A 97 10.44 -1.04 -1.10
C ILE A 97 10.21 -2.21 -0.13
N THR A 98 10.11 -3.47 -0.62
CA THR A 98 9.88 -4.64 0.22
C THR A 98 10.99 -4.84 1.24
N LYS A 99 10.70 -4.59 2.52
CA LYS A 99 11.40 -5.25 3.62
C LYS A 99 11.02 -6.73 3.53
N ASN A 100 11.98 -7.56 3.12
CA ASN A 100 11.90 -9.03 3.02
C ASN A 100 10.82 -9.65 3.92
N ALA A 101 9.88 -10.38 3.32
CA ALA A 101 9.03 -11.50 3.77
C ALA A 101 8.72 -11.79 5.27
N GLN A 102 9.09 -10.92 6.21
CA GLN A 102 8.95 -11.07 7.67
C GLN A 102 7.98 -10.05 8.27
N LEU A 103 7.52 -9.06 7.49
CA LEU A 103 6.76 -7.91 7.99
C LEU A 103 5.26 -8.15 8.13
N VAL A 104 4.87 -9.41 8.15
CA VAL A 104 3.47 -9.84 8.29
C VAL A 104 3.26 -10.61 9.61
N ALA A 105 4.35 -10.95 10.32
CA ALA A 105 4.30 -11.55 11.66
C ALA A 105 3.95 -10.54 12.80
N SER A 106 3.97 -9.23 12.51
CA SER A 106 3.68 -8.15 13.48
C SER A 106 2.31 -7.50 13.30
N LEU A 107 1.44 -8.06 12.44
CA LEU A 107 0.11 -7.52 12.20
C LEU A 107 -0.76 -7.73 13.45
N LYS A 108 -1.07 -6.64 14.15
CA LYS A 108 -1.98 -6.61 15.30
C LYS A 108 -3.44 -6.69 14.83
N SER A 109 -3.83 -7.79 14.21
CA SER A 109 -5.19 -8.36 14.14
C SER A 109 -5.19 -9.45 13.08
N ASP A 110 -6.04 -10.45 13.26
CA ASP A 110 -6.02 -11.72 12.54
C ASP A 110 -6.21 -11.57 11.01
N LEU A 111 -6.57 -10.37 10.52
CA LEU A 111 -6.90 -10.11 9.11
C LEU A 111 -6.58 -8.73 8.55
N SER A 112 -5.99 -7.86 9.38
CA SER A 112 -5.55 -6.56 8.93
C SER A 112 -4.19 -6.21 9.50
N GLY A 113 -3.33 -5.74 8.61
CA GLY A 113 -1.99 -5.33 8.89
C GLY A 113 -1.78 -3.84 8.71
N TYR A 114 -0.89 -3.29 9.52
CA TYR A 114 -0.44 -1.92 9.39
C TYR A 114 1.08 -1.91 9.36
N TRP A 115 1.65 -1.36 8.30
CA TRP A 115 3.08 -1.12 8.17
C TRP A 115 3.34 0.39 8.23
N GLU A 116 3.89 0.87 9.33
CA GLU A 116 4.36 2.25 9.47
C GLU A 116 5.80 2.40 8.98
N TRP A 117 6.08 3.52 8.33
CA TRP A 117 7.43 3.91 7.94
C TRP A 117 8.02 4.91 8.93
N ASP A 118 9.29 4.70 9.28
CA ASP A 118 10.03 5.62 10.16
C ASP A 118 10.21 6.99 9.52
N TYR A 119 10.34 7.00 8.19
CA TYR A 119 10.42 8.17 7.33
C TYR A 119 9.34 8.08 6.25
N PRO A 120 8.56 9.14 6.03
CA PRO A 120 7.51 9.08 5.04
C PRO A 120 8.09 9.01 3.62
N TYR A 121 7.45 8.21 2.79
CA TYR A 121 7.78 8.10 1.37
C TYR A 121 6.95 9.10 0.59
N THR A 122 7.56 9.86 -0.32
CA THR A 122 6.79 10.84 -1.12
C THR A 122 6.75 10.44 -2.58
N ILE A 123 5.57 10.49 -3.20
CA ILE A 123 5.39 10.34 -4.65
C ILE A 123 4.74 11.59 -5.25
N VAL A 124 5.08 11.92 -6.49
CA VAL A 124 4.47 13.04 -7.25
C VAL A 124 3.54 12.55 -8.34
N ASN A 125 2.88 13.48 -9.04
CA ASN A 125 2.04 13.14 -10.19
C ASN A 125 2.83 12.29 -11.20
N SER A 126 2.18 11.29 -11.78
CA SER A 126 2.76 10.29 -12.70
C SER A 126 3.69 9.24 -12.06
N GLU A 127 3.99 9.36 -10.77
CA GLU A 127 4.65 8.30 -10.00
C GLU A 127 3.63 7.37 -9.35
N GLY A 128 4.04 6.15 -9.05
CA GLY A 128 3.17 5.17 -8.44
C GLY A 128 3.90 3.93 -7.98
N PHE A 129 3.10 2.89 -7.71
CA PHE A 129 3.60 1.60 -7.30
C PHE A 129 3.10 0.49 -8.23
N THR A 130 4.01 -0.41 -8.61
CA THR A 130 3.64 -1.74 -9.08
C THR A 130 3.53 -2.65 -7.86
N ILE A 131 2.37 -3.28 -7.68
CA ILE A 131 2.12 -4.18 -6.56
C ILE A 131 1.72 -5.54 -7.08
N SER A 132 2.35 -6.60 -6.57
CA SER A 132 1.99 -7.98 -6.87
C SER A 132 1.68 -8.77 -5.61
N VAL A 133 0.76 -9.72 -5.76
CA VAL A 133 0.25 -10.56 -4.67
C VAL A 133 0.39 -12.04 -5.03
N ASP A 134 0.75 -12.84 -4.04
CA ASP A 134 0.62 -14.30 -4.08
C ASP A 134 -0.58 -14.73 -3.24
N ASN A 135 -1.42 -15.62 -3.76
CA ASN A 135 -2.44 -16.35 -3.00
C ASN A 135 -1.93 -17.76 -2.71
N LEU A 136 -1.60 -18.02 -1.45
CA LEU A 136 -1.08 -19.29 -0.94
C LEU A 136 -2.13 -20.05 -0.10
N LEU A 137 -3.41 -19.66 -0.16
CA LEU A 137 -4.50 -20.40 0.48
C LEU A 137 -4.63 -21.82 -0.10
N THR A 138 -5.04 -22.75 0.75
CA THR A 138 -5.31 -24.15 0.38
C THR A 138 -6.82 -24.38 0.25
N ALA A 139 -7.26 -25.30 -0.62
CA ALA A 139 -8.65 -25.49 -1.07
C ALA A 139 -9.14 -24.35 -2.00
N PRO A 140 -10.28 -24.47 -2.73
CA PRO A 140 -10.67 -23.52 -3.78
C PRO A 140 -11.14 -22.18 -3.19
N ALA A 141 -10.22 -21.45 -2.58
CA ALA A 141 -10.41 -20.17 -1.94
C ALA A 141 -9.79 -19.04 -2.77
N ARG A 142 -10.62 -18.09 -3.18
CA ARG A 142 -10.12 -16.84 -3.79
C ARG A 142 -9.76 -15.85 -2.70
N LEU A 143 -8.65 -15.16 -2.87
CA LEU A 143 -8.18 -14.14 -1.94
C LEU A 143 -8.60 -12.76 -2.45
N ARG A 144 -9.32 -12.00 -1.64
CA ARG A 144 -9.50 -10.55 -1.85
C ARG A 144 -8.42 -9.83 -1.06
N ALA A 145 -7.49 -9.22 -1.79
CA ALA A 145 -6.41 -8.42 -1.26
C ALA A 145 -6.75 -6.93 -1.38
N ALA A 146 -6.91 -6.24 -0.24
CA ALA A 146 -7.10 -4.80 -0.20
C ALA A 146 -5.86 -4.14 0.44
N ILE A 147 -5.30 -3.16 -0.27
CA ILE A 147 -4.10 -2.42 0.12
C ILE A 147 -4.44 -0.94 0.14
N THR A 148 -3.99 -0.20 1.15
CA THR A 148 -4.23 1.24 1.25
C THR A 148 -2.97 1.94 1.73
N PHE A 149 -2.41 2.81 0.90
CA PHE A 149 -1.39 3.76 1.35
C PHE A 149 -2.06 4.92 2.07
N ILE A 150 -1.54 5.29 3.23
CA ILE A 150 -2.13 6.27 4.14
C ILE A 150 -1.09 7.35 4.44
N GLY A 151 -1.50 8.60 4.35
CA GLY A 151 -0.64 9.73 4.64
C GLY A 151 -1.33 11.07 4.33
N TYR A 152 -0.60 11.95 3.66
CA TYR A 152 -1.04 13.33 3.41
C TYR A 152 -0.69 13.82 2.00
N SER A 153 -1.63 14.48 1.35
CA SER A 153 -1.31 15.37 0.23
C SER A 153 -0.63 16.64 0.75
N LEU A 154 0.52 16.99 0.18
CA LEU A 154 1.32 18.12 0.58
C LEU A 154 0.93 19.37 -0.20
N VAL A 155 0.47 20.40 0.51
CA VAL A 155 0.34 21.75 -0.06
C VAL A 155 1.64 22.49 0.18
N ILE A 156 2.38 22.77 -0.88
CA ILE A 156 3.68 23.42 -0.82
C ILE A 156 3.50 24.94 -0.94
N ARG A 157 4.29 25.73 -0.21
CA ARG A 157 4.27 27.19 -0.43
C ARG A 157 4.87 27.49 -1.81
N PRO A 158 4.24 28.36 -2.62
CA PRO A 158 4.89 28.83 -3.83
C PRO A 158 6.24 29.47 -3.49
N PRO A 159 7.22 29.43 -4.40
CA PRO A 159 8.49 30.13 -4.22
C PRO A 159 8.19 31.56 -3.79
N SER A 160 8.77 32.02 -2.68
CA SER A 160 8.63 33.42 -2.29
C SER A 160 9.19 34.25 -3.43
N GLN A 161 8.35 35.05 -4.11
CA GLN A 161 8.86 36.17 -4.89
C GLN A 161 9.60 37.07 -3.91
N THR A 162 10.93 36.99 -3.88
CA THR A 162 11.76 38.05 -3.35
C THR A 162 11.53 39.25 -4.26
N ARG A 163 10.57 40.12 -3.90
CA ARG A 163 10.59 41.50 -4.38
C ARG A 163 11.81 42.15 -3.74
N GLY A 164 12.91 42.18 -4.48
CA GLY A 164 14.05 43.06 -4.21
C GLY A 164 13.68 44.51 -4.49
#